data_AF-B0KMJ9-F1
#
_entry.id   AF-B0KMJ9-F1
#
_cell.length_a   1.000
_cell.length_b   1.000
_cell.length_c   1.000
_cell.angle_alpha   90.00
_cell.angle_beta   90.00
_cell.angle_gamma   90.00
#
_symmetry.space_group_name_H-M   'P 1'
#
loop_
_entity.id
_entity.type
_entity.pdbx_description
1 polymer ?
#
loop_
_entity_poly.entity_id
_entity_poly.type
_entity_poly.pdbx_seq_one_letter_code
_entity_poly.pdbx_strand_id
1 'polypeptide(L)'
;MHLYARSIAALRSSLREMLAHDISNPDEDPHLSGVMFFCATDEHSRQLVERIELLASEVFFDPNGRAITEHLKAAAVDGVRIKRSRKAPADETVIRISLADKGFITVSTARL
;
A
#
# COMPACT_ATOMS: atom_id res chain seq x y z
N MET A 1 22.53 -3.22 -4.38
CA MET A 1 21.33 -2.79 -5.12
C MET A 1 20.32 -3.92 -5.44
N HIS A 2 20.48 -5.15 -4.94
CA HIS A 2 19.57 -6.28 -5.26
C HIS A 2 18.40 -6.50 -4.29
N LEU A 3 18.40 -5.87 -3.11
CA LEU A 3 17.39 -6.12 -2.06
C LEU A 3 16.01 -5.57 -2.44
N TYR A 4 15.94 -4.32 -2.91
CA TYR A 4 14.67 -3.69 -3.30
C TYR A 4 13.98 -4.38 -4.47
N ALA A 5 14.72 -5.00 -5.40
CA ALA A 5 14.11 -5.73 -6.51
C ALA A 5 13.26 -6.91 -6.02
N ARG A 6 13.72 -7.62 -4.97
CA ARG A 6 12.96 -8.72 -4.36
C ARG A 6 11.72 -8.19 -3.63
N SER A 7 11.86 -7.12 -2.84
CA SER A 7 10.75 -6.53 -2.09
C SER A 7 9.70 -5.91 -3.01
N ILE A 8 10.10 -5.28 -4.12
CA ILE A 8 9.18 -4.79 -5.16
C ILE A 8 8.47 -5.95 -5.84
N ALA A 9 9.17 -7.05 -6.17
CA ALA A 9 8.52 -8.23 -6.75
C ALA A 9 7.51 -8.87 -5.78
N ALA A 10 7.84 -8.95 -4.49
CA ALA A 10 6.94 -9.41 -3.45
C ALA A 10 5.72 -8.50 -3.33
N LEU A 11 5.91 -7.18 -3.30
CA LEU A 11 4.81 -6.21 -3.26
C LEU A 11 3.87 -6.37 -4.45
N ARG A 12 4.42 -6.52 -5.66
CA ARG A 12 3.63 -6.77 -6.88
C ARG A 12 2.84 -8.07 -6.77
N SER A 13 3.41 -9.12 -6.16
CA SER A 13 2.71 -10.39 -5.94
C SER A 13 1.54 -10.21 -4.98
N SER A 14 1.77 -9.57 -3.83
CA SER A 14 0.73 -9.31 -2.83
C SER A 14 -0.39 -8.42 -3.38
N LEU A 15 -0.07 -7.41 -4.19
CA LEU A 15 -1.07 -6.56 -4.84
C LEU A 15 -1.97 -7.35 -5.82
N ARG A 16 -1.40 -8.30 -6.57
CA ARG A 16 -2.19 -9.16 -7.46
C ARG A 16 -3.04 -10.16 -6.69
N GLU A 17 -2.48 -10.73 -5.61
CA GLU A 17 -3.22 -11.60 -4.69
C GLU A 17 -4.42 -10.86 -4.11
N MET A 18 -4.23 -9.63 -3.64
CA MET A 18 -5.29 -8.77 -3.13
C MET A 18 -6.36 -8.43 -4.17
N LEU A 19 -5.97 -8.20 -5.44
CA LEU A 19 -6.93 -7.97 -6.53
C LEU A 19 -7.73 -9.23 -6.89
N ALA A 20 -7.11 -10.41 -6.80
CA ALA A 20 -7.78 -11.69 -7.08
C ALA A 20 -8.63 -12.18 -5.90
N HIS A 21 -8.35 -11.69 -4.68
CA HIS A 21 -9.06 -12.07 -3.47
C HIS A 21 -10.41 -11.35 -3.36
N ASP A 22 -11.41 -12.07 -2.88
CA ASP A 22 -12.70 -11.48 -2.47
C ASP A 22 -12.55 -10.92 -1.06
N ILE A 23 -12.33 -9.60 -0.97
CA ILE A 23 -12.02 -8.94 0.30
C ILE A 23 -13.28 -8.91 1.16
N SER A 24 -13.21 -9.47 2.36
CA SER A 24 -14.29 -9.33 3.34
C SER A 24 -14.31 -7.90 3.87
N ASN A 25 -15.25 -7.09 3.42
CA ASN A 25 -15.43 -5.71 3.86
C ASN A 25 -16.91 -5.42 4.16
N PRO A 26 -17.47 -5.99 5.26
CA PRO A 26 -18.90 -5.90 5.55
C PRO A 26 -19.38 -4.46 5.81
N ASP A 27 -18.48 -3.59 6.26
CA ASP A 27 -18.76 -2.17 6.53
C ASP A 27 -18.53 -1.27 5.30
N GLU A 28 -18.13 -1.86 4.17
CA GLU A 28 -17.81 -1.17 2.92
C GLU A 28 -16.79 -0.01 3.10
N ASP A 29 -15.88 -0.12 4.07
CA ASP A 29 -14.88 0.91 4.34
C ASP A 29 -13.89 1.00 3.16
N PRO A 30 -13.82 2.13 2.43
CA PRO A 30 -12.90 2.24 1.32
C PRO A 30 -11.44 2.31 1.76
N HIS A 31 -11.15 2.62 3.03
CA HIS A 31 -9.80 2.68 3.58
C HIS A 31 -9.43 1.33 4.20
N LEU A 32 -8.82 0.46 3.41
CA LEU A 32 -8.52 -0.92 3.78
C LEU A 32 -7.39 -1.05 4.81
N SER A 33 -6.65 0.02 5.12
CA SER A 33 -5.74 0.06 6.27
C SER A 33 -6.26 0.90 7.44
N GLY A 34 -7.55 1.24 7.40
CA GLY A 34 -8.25 1.88 8.49
C GLY A 34 -8.53 0.90 9.62
N VAL A 35 -8.59 1.44 10.85
CA VAL A 35 -8.97 0.68 12.04
C VAL A 35 -10.35 0.04 11.88
N MET A 36 -11.29 0.74 11.23
CA MET A 36 -12.65 0.24 11.00
C MET A 36 -12.64 -1.02 10.13
N PHE A 37 -11.96 -0.99 8.97
CA PHE A 37 -11.74 -2.18 8.16
C PHE A 37 -11.13 -3.33 8.99
N PHE A 38 -10.07 -3.05 9.76
CA PHE A 38 -9.37 -4.08 10.54
C PHE A 38 -10.26 -4.76 11.59
N CYS A 39 -11.22 -4.03 12.16
CA CYS A 39 -12.15 -4.56 13.16
C CYS A 39 -13.19 -5.52 12.57
N ALA A 40 -13.59 -5.34 11.31
CA ALA A 40 -14.73 -6.05 10.71
C ALA A 40 -14.31 -7.07 9.63
N THR A 41 -13.11 -6.95 9.07
CA THR A 41 -12.59 -7.83 8.03
C THR A 41 -12.17 -9.21 8.58
N ASP A 42 -12.01 -10.17 7.67
CA ASP A 42 -11.49 -11.49 7.98
C ASP A 42 -9.95 -11.48 8.12
N GLU A 43 -9.40 -12.52 8.75
CA GLU A 43 -7.97 -12.62 9.02
C GLU A 43 -7.10 -12.62 7.75
N HIS A 44 -7.56 -13.26 6.67
CA HIS A 44 -6.77 -13.35 5.45
C HIS A 44 -6.70 -12.00 4.73
N SER A 45 -7.82 -11.29 4.62
CA SER A 45 -7.85 -9.92 4.12
C SER A 45 -6.96 -8.99 4.95
N ARG A 46 -7.00 -9.08 6.29
CA ARG A 46 -6.13 -8.32 7.20
C ARG A 46 -4.65 -8.59 6.92
N GLN A 47 -4.24 -9.86 6.89
CA GLN A 47 -2.85 -10.25 6.65
C GLN A 47 -2.32 -9.78 5.29
N LEU A 48 -3.18 -9.75 4.26
CA LEU A 48 -2.82 -9.22 2.96
C LEU A 48 -2.58 -7.71 3.00
N VAL A 49 -3.44 -6.95 3.67
CA VAL A 49 -3.22 -5.50 3.86
C VAL A 49 -1.92 -5.25 4.60
N GLU A 50 -1.71 -5.89 5.75
CA GLU A 50 -0.52 -5.71 6.58
C GLU A 50 0.77 -6.02 5.81
N ARG A 51 0.76 -7.12 5.03
CA ARG A 51 1.90 -7.49 4.17
C ARG A 51 2.17 -6.42 3.11
N ILE A 52 1.13 -5.89 2.48
CA ILE A 52 1.27 -4.82 1.47
C ILE A 52 1.82 -3.57 2.13
N GLU A 53 1.33 -3.17 3.29
CA GLU A 53 1.80 -1.99 4.01
C GLU A 53 3.28 -2.09 4.40
N LEU A 54 3.68 -3.24 4.94
CA LEU A 54 5.08 -3.49 5.32
C LEU A 54 6.01 -3.40 4.11
N LEU A 55 5.68 -4.11 3.02
CA LEU A 55 6.50 -4.10 1.80
C LEU A 55 6.54 -2.72 1.13
N ALA A 56 5.39 -2.02 1.08
CA ALA A 56 5.31 -0.69 0.53
C ALA A 56 6.13 0.32 1.35
N SER A 57 6.12 0.21 2.67
CA SER A 57 6.91 1.08 3.55
C SER A 57 8.41 0.84 3.39
N GLU A 58 8.83 -0.42 3.17
CA GLU A 58 10.23 -0.76 2.90
C GLU A 58 10.74 -0.20 1.57
N VAL A 59 9.89 -0.19 0.53
CA VAL A 59 10.34 0.14 -0.83
C VAL A 59 10.02 1.55 -1.28
N PHE A 60 9.02 2.22 -0.72
CA PHE A 60 8.57 3.49 -1.28
C PHE A 60 9.27 4.72 -0.72
N PHE A 61 9.94 4.59 0.41
CA PHE A 61 10.56 5.73 1.09
C PHE A 61 12.08 5.63 1.08
N ASP A 62 12.74 6.76 0.84
CA ASP A 62 14.17 6.90 1.08
C ASP A 62 14.45 7.13 2.58
N PRO A 63 15.71 7.10 3.02
CA PRO A 63 16.06 7.32 4.43
C PRO A 63 15.62 8.67 5.01
N ASN A 64 15.27 9.67 4.19
CA ASN A 64 14.76 10.97 4.64
C ASN A 64 13.23 11.04 4.61
N GLY A 65 12.56 9.90 4.41
CA GLY A 65 11.11 9.81 4.34
C GLY A 65 10.52 10.37 3.04
N ARG A 66 11.31 10.50 1.96
CA ARG A 66 10.81 10.97 0.66
C ARG A 66 10.40 9.80 -0.22
N ALA A 67 9.37 9.99 -1.05
CA ALA A 67 8.93 8.97 -1.99
C ALA A 67 9.95 8.71 -3.10
N ILE A 68 10.35 7.44 -3.29
CA ILE A 68 11.21 6.98 -4.39
C ILE A 68 10.35 6.75 -5.63
N THR A 69 10.36 7.69 -6.57
CA THR A 69 9.43 7.70 -7.71
C THR A 69 9.61 6.50 -8.64
N GLU A 70 10.84 6.03 -8.82
CA GLU A 70 11.19 4.85 -9.60
C GLU A 70 10.53 3.59 -9.01
N HIS A 71 10.53 3.45 -7.69
CA HIS A 71 9.94 2.30 -7.01
C HIS A 71 8.41 2.32 -7.10
N LEU A 72 7.77 3.49 -7.01
CA LEU A 72 6.32 3.62 -7.24
C LEU A 72 5.92 3.14 -8.64
N LYS A 73 6.72 3.50 -9.65
CA LYS A 73 6.50 3.05 -11.03
C LYS A 73 6.74 1.55 -11.19
N ALA A 74 7.82 1.04 -10.60
CA ALA A 74 8.17 -0.38 -10.68
C ALA A 74 7.15 -1.29 -9.99
N ALA A 75 6.51 -0.83 -8.92
CA ALA A 75 5.47 -1.56 -8.21
C ALA A 75 4.10 -1.54 -8.91
N ALA A 76 3.91 -0.73 -9.96
CA ALA A 76 2.63 -0.63 -10.66
C ALA A 76 2.24 -1.96 -11.33
N VAL A 77 1.02 -2.42 -11.04
CA VAL A 77 0.37 -3.57 -11.69
C VAL A 77 -1.01 -3.14 -12.18
N ASP A 78 -1.55 -3.85 -13.17
CA ASP A 78 -2.89 -3.56 -13.70
C ASP A 78 -3.94 -3.61 -12.58
N GLY A 79 -4.89 -2.68 -12.61
CA GLY A 79 -5.89 -2.51 -11.55
C GLY A 79 -5.39 -1.78 -10.29
N VAL A 80 -4.09 -1.47 -10.18
CA VAL A 80 -3.52 -0.72 -9.05
C VAL A 80 -3.00 0.65 -9.48
N ARG A 81 -3.36 1.67 -8.72
CA ARG A 81 -2.86 3.04 -8.90
C ARG A 81 -2.14 3.50 -7.65
N ILE A 82 -0.83 3.73 -7.77
CA ILE A 82 0.03 4.19 -6.68
C ILE A 82 0.34 5.67 -6.86
N LYS A 83 -0.03 6.51 -5.89
CA LYS A 83 0.18 7.96 -5.96
C LYS A 83 0.56 8.54 -4.60
N ARG A 84 1.52 9.46 -4.60
CA ARG A 84 1.77 10.32 -3.43
C ARG A 84 0.58 11.24 -3.19
N SER A 85 0.12 11.34 -1.95
CA SER A 85 -0.89 12.32 -1.55
C SER A 85 -0.32 13.73 -1.62
N ARG A 86 -1.09 14.65 -2.22
CA ARG A 86 -0.73 16.08 -2.28
C ARG A 86 -1.20 16.87 -1.06
N LYS A 87 -2.07 16.28 -0.24
CA LYS A 87 -2.67 16.90 0.95
C LYS A 87 -1.99 16.47 2.26
N ALA A 88 -0.87 15.75 2.19
CA ALA A 88 -0.13 15.35 3.37
C ALA A 88 0.50 16.57 4.06
N PRO A 89 0.67 16.54 5.40
CA PRO A 89 1.49 17.48 6.14
C PRO A 89 2.89 17.65 5.53
N ALA A 90 3.53 18.80 5.75
CA ALA A 90 4.83 19.11 5.13
C ALA A 90 5.96 18.19 5.64
N ASP A 91 5.82 17.74 6.88
CA ASP A 91 6.67 16.81 7.63
C ASP A 91 6.32 15.34 7.40
N GLU A 92 5.43 15.03 6.45
CA GLU A 92 5.02 13.66 6.16
C GLU A 92 5.04 13.38 4.64
N THR A 93 5.35 12.13 4.28
CA THR A 93 5.05 11.60 2.95
C THR A 93 4.01 10.51 3.08
N VAL A 94 2.82 10.75 2.51
CA VAL A 94 1.75 9.75 2.42
C VAL A 94 1.65 9.25 0.98
N ILE A 95 1.58 7.93 0.81
CA ILE A 95 1.35 7.25 -0.46
C ILE A 95 0.05 6.47 -0.38
N ARG A 96 -0.81 6.66 -1.37
CA ARG A 96 -2.07 5.94 -1.54
C ARG A 96 -1.92 4.91 -2.64
N ILE A 97 -2.28 3.68 -2.32
CA ILE A 97 -2.37 2.52 -3.22
C ILE A 97 -3.86 2.25 -3.43
N SER A 98 -4.41 2.69 -4.56
CA SER A 98 -5.80 2.43 -4.93
C SER A 98 -5.92 1.10 -5.67
N LEU A 99 -6.81 0.22 -5.20
CA LEU A 99 -7.11 -1.10 -5.74
C LEU A 99 -8.46 -1.01 -6.47
N ALA A 100 -8.45 -0.82 -7.78
CA ALA A 100 -9.62 -0.74 -8.67
C ALA A 100 -10.91 -0.24 -7.96
N ASP A 101 -11.88 -1.12 -7.79
CA ASP A 101 -13.18 -0.96 -7.14
C ASP A 101 -13.20 -1.45 -5.67
N LYS A 102 -12.08 -1.96 -5.16
CA LYS A 102 -11.96 -2.58 -3.82
C LYS A 102 -11.62 -1.61 -2.70
N GLY A 103 -11.13 -0.40 -3.02
CA GLY A 103 -10.75 0.60 -2.03
C GLY A 103 -9.29 1.02 -2.14
N PHE A 104 -8.68 1.41 -1.03
CA PHE A 104 -7.30 1.87 -1.00
C PHE A 104 -6.58 1.58 0.31
N ILE A 105 -5.27 1.41 0.21
CA ILE A 105 -4.33 1.31 1.33
C ILE A 105 -3.52 2.60 1.37
N THR A 106 -3.19 3.08 2.56
CA THR A 106 -2.26 4.21 2.74
C THR A 106 -1.04 3.78 3.54
N VAL A 107 0.14 4.11 3.04
CA VAL A 107 1.38 4.05 3.82
C VAL A 107 1.94 5.45 3.98
N SER A 108 2.50 5.74 5.14
CA SER A 108 3.13 7.03 5.38
C SER A 108 4.40 6.92 6.20
N THR A 109 5.19 7.98 6.14
CA THR A 109 6.41 8.12 6.93
C THR A 109 6.68 9.59 7.21
N ALA A 110 7.29 9.87 8.36
CA ALA A 110 7.77 11.21 8.70
C ALA A 110 8.97 11.58 7.83
N ARG A 111 9.09 12.86 7.49
CA ARG A 111 10.26 13.42 6.83
C ARG A 111 11.28 13.89 7.87
N LEU A 112 12.54 13.60 7.59
CA LEU A 112 13.69 14.05 8.38
C LEU A 112 14.29 15.34 7.81
#